data_AF-A0A368RUU0-F1
#
_entry.id   AF-A0A368RUU0-F1
#
_cell.length_a   1.000
_cell.length_b   1.000
_cell.length_c   1.000
_cell.angle_alpha   90.00
_cell.angle_beta   90.00
_cell.angle_gamma   90.00
#
_symmetry.space_group_name_H-M   'P 1'
#
loop_
_entity.id
_entity.type
_entity.pdbx_description
1 polymer ?
#
loop_
_entity_poly.entity_id
_entity_poly.type
_entity_poly.pdbx_seq_one_letter_code
_entity_poly.pdbx_strand_id
1 'polypeptide(L)'
;MPAPGPKARVLVAGGGIGGLVFALAAQRKGFEVLVLERDMSAIRGEGRYRGPIQLQSNALAVLEAVDAAAADEVMNAGCVTGDRVNGIVDGISGSWYCKFDTFTPAAERGLPVTRVISRMTLQQILARAVGDDAILNGSHVVDFIDDGSKVTAILEDGRRFEGDLLVGADGIWSKVRKTLFGHSEATYSGYTCYTGIADFVPPDIDTVGYRVFLGHKQYFVSSDVGAGKMQWYAFHKEEAGGTDPENGKKKRLLEIFSGWCDNVIDLINATEEEAILRRDIYDRPPTINWGKGRVTLLGDSVHAMQPNLGQGGCMAIEDGYQLAVELENAWQESVKSGTPMDIVSSLKRYEKERRLRVAIIHGLARMAAIMATTYRPYLGVGLGPLSFLTKLRIPHPGRVGGRFFIMIGMPAMLSWVLGGNSSKLEGRPLSCRLSDKANDQLYRWFEDDDALEQAMGGEWYLFPISEGNSNSLQPVRLIRDEQRAISFGNRSDPSDSASSLALPMPQISERHATITCKNKAFYLTDLGSEHGTWITDNEGRRYRVPPNYPVRFHPSDVIEFGSDQKAMFRVKVLNTLPYESARRGKQQQQQQVLQAA
;
A
#
# COMPACT_ATOMS: atom_id res chain seq x y z
N MET A 1 49.42 22.39 10.70
CA MET A 1 48.06 22.84 11.00
C MET A 1 47.62 22.16 12.29
N PRO A 2 46.89 22.83 13.20
CA PRO A 2 46.32 22.13 14.35
C PRO A 2 45.41 21.00 13.85
N ALA A 3 45.40 19.86 14.56
CA ALA A 3 44.47 18.78 14.26
C ALA A 3 43.04 19.35 14.33
N PRO A 4 42.15 18.97 13.40
CA PRO A 4 40.78 19.43 13.48
C PRO A 4 40.17 18.92 14.81
N GLY A 5 39.33 19.75 15.44
CA GLY A 5 38.68 19.39 16.71
C GLY A 5 37.83 18.13 16.62
N PRO A 6 37.22 17.67 17.71
CA PRO A 6 36.22 16.60 17.62
C PRO A 6 35.00 17.09 16.81
N LYS A 7 34.36 16.19 16.06
CA LYS A 7 33.06 16.46 15.43
C LYS A 7 32.00 16.71 16.50
N ALA A 8 30.96 17.46 16.12
CA ALA A 8 29.86 17.84 17.01
C ALA A 8 29.12 16.60 17.57
N ARG A 9 28.67 16.69 18.82
CA ARG A 9 27.81 15.70 19.48
C ARG A 9 26.34 15.98 19.18
N VAL A 10 25.64 14.98 18.66
CA VAL A 10 24.26 15.10 18.18
C VAL A 10 23.31 14.30 19.05
N LEU A 11 22.28 14.97 19.57
CA LEU A 11 21.16 14.30 20.24
C LEU A 11 20.00 14.11 19.25
N VAL A 12 19.38 12.94 19.25
CA VAL A 12 18.20 12.64 18.42
C VAL A 12 17.05 12.23 19.33
N ALA A 13 15.98 13.02 19.36
CA ALA A 13 14.75 12.69 20.07
C ALA A 13 13.84 11.85 19.16
N GLY A 14 13.88 10.52 19.31
CA GLY A 14 13.08 9.58 18.53
C GLY A 14 13.90 8.61 17.66
N GLY A 15 13.74 7.31 17.90
CA GLY A 15 14.27 6.17 17.17
C GLY A 15 13.31 5.63 16.09
N GLY A 16 12.50 6.49 15.48
CA GLY A 16 11.74 6.16 14.28
C GLY A 16 12.65 5.98 13.05
N ILE A 17 12.08 5.58 11.90
CA ILE A 17 12.82 5.35 10.64
C ILE A 17 13.73 6.55 10.30
N GLY A 18 13.19 7.78 10.32
CA GLY A 18 13.98 8.98 10.01
C GLY A 18 15.11 9.21 11.00
N GLY A 19 14.83 9.09 12.31
CA GLY A 19 15.83 9.28 13.37
C GLY A 19 16.97 8.26 13.29
N LEU A 20 16.66 6.98 13.05
CA LEU A 20 17.66 5.93 12.88
C LEU A 20 18.50 6.10 11.60
N VAL A 21 17.87 6.47 10.48
CA VAL A 21 18.62 6.76 9.24
C VAL A 21 19.53 7.96 9.42
N PHE A 22 19.07 9.04 10.06
CA PHE A 22 19.91 10.19 10.38
C PHE A 22 21.09 9.79 11.27
N ALA A 23 20.83 9.03 12.34
CA ALA A 23 21.87 8.58 13.25
C ALA A 23 22.95 7.77 12.53
N LEU A 24 22.53 6.80 11.71
CA LEU A 24 23.46 5.99 10.91
C LEU A 24 24.26 6.85 9.92
N ALA A 25 23.59 7.75 9.19
CA ALA A 25 24.25 8.63 8.23
C ALA A 25 25.28 9.57 8.89
N ALA A 26 24.94 10.13 10.05
CA ALA A 26 25.81 11.01 10.82
C ALA A 26 27.01 10.23 11.42
N GLN A 27 26.78 9.03 11.96
CA GLN A 27 27.86 8.15 12.44
C GLN A 27 28.81 7.71 11.32
N ARG A 28 28.30 7.38 10.13
CA ARG A 28 29.13 7.06 8.95
C ARG A 28 29.98 8.25 8.49
N LYS A 29 29.54 9.46 8.81
CA LYS A 29 30.30 10.70 8.64
C LYS A 29 31.16 11.03 9.87
N GLY A 30 31.18 10.23 10.92
CA GLY A 30 32.06 10.38 12.07
C GLY A 30 31.56 11.31 13.18
N PHE A 31 30.29 11.74 13.14
CA PHE A 31 29.68 12.48 14.25
C PHE A 31 29.38 11.55 15.43
N GLU A 32 29.51 12.06 16.66
CA GLU A 32 29.01 11.36 17.85
C GLU A 32 27.49 11.54 17.92
N VAL A 33 26.73 10.45 17.97
CA VAL A 33 25.26 10.51 17.97
C VAL A 33 24.70 9.69 19.12
N LEU A 34 23.72 10.26 19.82
CA LEU A 34 22.91 9.58 20.83
C LEU A 34 21.42 9.69 20.48
N VAL A 35 20.78 8.55 20.23
CA VAL A 35 19.34 8.44 20.00
C VAL A 35 18.63 8.19 21.34
N LEU A 36 17.74 9.11 21.70
CA LEU A 36 16.87 9.03 22.87
C LEU A 36 15.50 8.57 22.38
N GLU A 37 15.22 7.27 22.51
CA GLU A 37 13.93 6.69 22.10
C GLU A 37 13.11 6.31 23.32
N ARG A 38 11.84 6.72 23.32
CA ARG A 38 10.91 6.40 24.39
C ARG A 38 10.71 4.90 24.54
N ASP A 39 10.45 4.19 23.43
CA ASP A 39 10.22 2.77 23.47
C ASP A 39 10.46 2.10 22.11
N MET A 40 11.67 1.56 21.92
CA MET A 40 12.06 0.67 20.81
C MET A 40 11.23 -0.62 20.79
N SER A 41 10.61 -0.96 21.93
CA SER A 41 9.70 -2.09 22.07
C SER A 41 8.22 -1.69 22.00
N ALA A 42 7.87 -0.41 21.73
CA ALA A 42 6.48 0.12 21.62
C ALA A 42 5.80 -0.46 20.38
N ILE A 43 5.57 -1.74 20.58
CA ILE A 43 4.84 -2.75 19.88
C ILE A 43 3.66 -3.12 20.80
N ARG A 44 3.63 -2.63 22.06
CA ARG A 44 2.64 -2.92 23.11
C ARG A 44 1.35 -2.08 23.05
N GLY A 45 0.98 -1.64 21.86
CA GLY A 45 -0.37 -1.16 21.58
C GLY A 45 -0.68 -1.25 20.08
N GLU A 46 0.26 -0.78 19.25
CA GLU A 46 0.03 -0.60 17.80
C GLU A 46 1.10 -1.25 16.89
N GLY A 47 2.30 -1.57 17.37
CA GLY A 47 3.46 -1.87 16.48
C GLY A 47 3.42 -3.21 15.73
N ARG A 48 2.78 -4.26 16.26
CA ARG A 48 2.62 -5.54 15.53
C ARG A 48 1.64 -5.42 14.35
N TYR A 49 0.75 -4.44 14.41
CA TYR A 49 -0.40 -4.29 13.52
C TYR A 49 -0.38 -2.99 12.69
N ARG A 50 0.58 -2.07 12.92
CA ARG A 50 0.85 -0.89 12.05
C ARG A 50 1.19 -1.28 10.61
N GLY A 51 1.55 -2.54 10.42
CA GLY A 51 1.75 -3.20 9.15
C GLY A 51 2.98 -2.72 8.36
N PRO A 52 3.27 -3.39 7.23
CA PRO A 52 4.40 -3.07 6.37
C PRO A 52 4.41 -1.62 5.85
N ILE A 53 5.60 -1.19 5.42
CA ILE A 53 5.82 0.10 4.78
C ILE A 53 6.38 -0.13 3.37
N GLN A 54 5.88 0.64 2.41
CA GLN A 54 6.43 0.69 1.07
C GLN A 54 7.65 1.64 1.05
N LEU A 55 8.81 1.10 0.68
CA LEU A 55 10.01 1.86 0.40
C LEU A 55 10.13 2.03 -1.12
N GLN A 56 9.98 3.27 -1.57
CA GLN A 56 10.14 3.62 -2.98
C GLN A 56 11.60 3.83 -3.34
N SER A 57 11.88 3.90 -4.64
CA SER A 57 13.25 3.96 -5.20
C SER A 57 14.12 5.05 -4.58
N ASN A 58 13.56 6.23 -4.28
CA ASN A 58 14.24 7.35 -3.64
C ASN A 58 14.73 7.02 -2.22
N ALA A 59 13.94 6.29 -1.44
CA ALA A 59 14.32 5.92 -0.08
C ALA A 59 15.36 4.79 -0.06
N LEU A 60 15.15 3.77 -0.88
CA LEU A 60 16.10 2.67 -1.02
C LEU A 60 17.45 3.19 -1.52
N ALA A 61 17.42 4.12 -2.47
CA ALA A 61 18.59 4.84 -2.96
C ALA A 61 19.41 5.53 -1.89
N VAL A 62 18.72 6.19 -0.94
CA VAL A 62 19.37 6.84 0.20
C VAL A 62 19.97 5.79 1.14
N LEU A 63 19.28 4.69 1.40
CA LEU A 63 19.83 3.62 2.24
C LEU A 63 21.14 3.07 1.66
N GLU A 64 21.22 2.87 0.34
CA GLU A 64 22.47 2.47 -0.33
C GLU A 64 23.61 3.47 -0.13
N ALA A 65 23.31 4.77 -0.21
CA ALA A 65 24.29 5.84 -0.04
C ALA A 65 24.73 6.00 1.43
N VAL A 66 23.86 5.67 2.38
CA VAL A 66 24.15 5.72 3.82
C VAL A 66 24.98 4.52 4.26
N ASP A 67 24.52 3.31 3.93
CA ASP A 67 25.12 2.07 4.39
C ASP A 67 24.72 0.90 3.47
N ALA A 68 25.67 0.40 2.69
CA ALA A 68 25.42 -0.66 1.72
C ALA A 68 24.96 -1.98 2.38
N ALA A 69 25.50 -2.33 3.55
CA ALA A 69 25.17 -3.58 4.22
C ALA A 69 23.75 -3.55 4.81
N ALA A 70 23.38 -2.45 5.46
CA ALA A 70 22.02 -2.24 5.93
C ALA A 70 21.02 -2.19 4.76
N ALA A 71 21.39 -1.56 3.65
CA ALA A 71 20.57 -1.55 2.43
C ALA A 71 20.37 -2.96 1.87
N ASP A 72 21.40 -3.80 1.83
CA ASP A 72 21.31 -5.19 1.40
C ASP A 72 20.35 -6.00 2.27
N GLU A 73 20.46 -5.88 3.60
CA GLU A 73 19.53 -6.52 4.53
C GLU A 73 18.08 -6.06 4.33
N VAL A 74 17.86 -4.75 4.14
CA VAL A 74 16.52 -4.19 3.87
C VAL A 74 15.96 -4.73 2.56
N MET A 75 16.77 -4.81 1.52
CA MET A 75 16.31 -5.33 0.23
C MET A 75 16.02 -6.82 0.27
N ASN A 76 16.87 -7.61 0.94
CA ASN A 76 16.67 -9.05 1.09
C ASN A 76 15.41 -9.38 1.91
N ALA A 77 15.09 -8.56 2.92
CA ALA A 77 13.88 -8.73 3.73
C ALA A 77 12.60 -8.17 3.06
N GLY A 78 12.74 -7.31 2.05
CA GLY A 78 11.62 -6.63 1.39
C GLY A 78 11.04 -7.42 0.21
N CYS A 79 9.72 -7.47 0.11
CA CYS A 79 9.01 -8.01 -1.05
C CYS A 79 9.07 -7.01 -2.22
N VAL A 80 9.48 -7.46 -3.41
CA VAL A 80 9.50 -6.62 -4.61
C VAL A 80 8.08 -6.49 -5.16
N THR A 81 7.63 -5.26 -5.31
CA THR A 81 6.32 -4.95 -5.92
C THR A 81 6.46 -4.01 -7.12
N GLY A 82 7.58 -3.29 -7.22
CA GLY A 82 7.79 -2.29 -8.25
C GLY A 82 8.07 -2.85 -9.65
N ASP A 83 8.28 -4.16 -9.78
CA ASP A 83 8.51 -4.90 -11.05
C ASP A 83 7.22 -5.52 -11.63
N ARG A 84 6.08 -5.23 -11.00
CA ARG A 84 4.75 -5.71 -11.39
C ARG A 84 3.83 -4.54 -11.72
N VAL A 85 2.62 -4.83 -12.20
CA VAL A 85 1.59 -3.82 -12.43
C VAL A 85 1.17 -3.24 -11.08
N ASN A 86 1.25 -1.92 -10.96
CA ASN A 86 0.71 -1.15 -9.85
C ASN A 86 -0.35 -0.20 -10.40
N GLY A 87 -1.33 0.27 -9.63
CA GLY A 87 -2.24 1.26 -10.19
C GLY A 87 -3.54 1.52 -9.44
N ILE A 88 -4.46 2.14 -10.17
CA ILE A 88 -5.78 2.54 -9.73
C ILE A 88 -6.81 1.71 -10.48
N VAL A 89 -7.79 1.20 -9.74
CA VAL A 89 -8.94 0.46 -10.25
C VAL A 89 -10.24 1.07 -9.73
N ASP A 90 -11.32 0.79 -10.43
CA ASP A 90 -12.67 1.05 -9.94
C ASP A 90 -12.99 0.11 -8.76
N GLY A 91 -13.49 0.64 -7.64
CA GLY A 91 -13.79 -0.18 -6.47
C GLY A 91 -15.01 -1.09 -6.60
N ILE A 92 -15.94 -0.77 -7.51
CA ILE A 92 -17.15 -1.56 -7.74
C ILE A 92 -16.87 -2.66 -8.77
N SER A 93 -16.35 -2.30 -9.94
CA SER A 93 -16.14 -3.26 -11.02
C SER A 93 -14.78 -3.97 -10.94
N GLY A 94 -13.80 -3.42 -10.20
CA GLY A 94 -12.42 -3.92 -10.20
C GLY A 94 -11.63 -3.59 -11.48
N SER A 95 -12.24 -2.89 -12.45
CA SER A 95 -11.61 -2.60 -13.73
C SER A 95 -10.48 -1.57 -13.60
N TRP A 96 -9.41 -1.73 -14.38
CA TRP A 96 -8.28 -0.81 -14.39
C TRP A 96 -8.69 0.59 -14.89
N TYR A 97 -8.42 1.59 -14.05
CA TYR A 97 -8.55 2.99 -14.42
C TYR A 97 -7.21 3.54 -14.94
N CYS A 98 -6.12 3.25 -14.24
CA CYS A 98 -4.77 3.64 -14.62
C CYS A 98 -3.75 2.65 -14.04
N LYS A 99 -2.73 2.28 -14.82
CA LYS A 99 -1.61 1.46 -14.37
C LYS A 99 -0.36 2.34 -14.28
N PHE A 100 0.46 2.10 -13.27
CA PHE A 100 1.67 2.84 -12.92
C PHE A 100 2.90 1.96 -13.18
N ASP A 101 3.73 2.40 -14.10
CA ASP A 101 5.06 1.83 -14.27
C ASP A 101 6.02 2.45 -13.25
N THR A 102 6.37 1.66 -12.24
CA THR A 102 7.35 2.02 -11.22
C THR A 102 8.71 1.39 -11.48
N PHE A 103 8.81 0.46 -12.42
CA PHE A 103 10.05 -0.24 -12.74
C PHE A 103 10.92 0.60 -13.66
N THR A 104 10.38 1.01 -14.80
CA THR A 104 11.16 1.69 -15.85
C THR A 104 11.81 2.98 -15.34
N PRO A 105 11.10 3.87 -14.60
CA PRO A 105 11.75 5.04 -14.03
C PRO A 105 12.88 4.74 -13.04
N ALA A 106 12.81 3.60 -12.34
CA ALA A 106 13.87 3.16 -11.43
C ALA A 106 15.06 2.61 -12.23
N ALA A 107 14.80 1.72 -13.20
CA ALA A 107 15.81 1.09 -14.03
C ALA A 107 16.61 2.11 -14.84
N GLU A 108 15.94 3.03 -15.54
CA GLU A 108 16.59 4.08 -16.36
C GLU A 108 17.48 5.02 -15.54
N ARG A 109 17.19 5.15 -14.24
CA ARG A 109 17.94 6.00 -13.30
C ARG A 109 18.95 5.21 -12.45
N GLY A 110 19.08 3.90 -12.68
CA GLY A 110 19.97 3.04 -11.90
C GLY A 110 19.59 2.94 -10.41
N LEU A 111 18.29 3.03 -10.09
CA LEU A 111 17.76 3.02 -8.73
C LEU A 111 17.24 1.63 -8.33
N PRO A 112 17.16 1.32 -7.02
CA PRO A 112 16.50 0.12 -6.57
C PRO A 112 15.00 0.17 -6.88
N VAL A 113 14.44 -0.98 -7.24
CA VAL A 113 13.01 -1.13 -7.49
C VAL A 113 12.24 -1.10 -6.16
N THR A 114 11.05 -0.49 -6.19
CA THR A 114 10.16 -0.35 -5.02
C THR A 114 9.90 -1.69 -4.33
N ARG A 115 9.98 -1.68 -2.99
CA ARG A 115 9.78 -2.84 -2.13
C ARG A 115 8.84 -2.53 -0.97
N VAL A 116 8.18 -3.56 -0.46
CA VAL A 116 7.39 -3.49 0.77
C VAL A 116 8.06 -4.34 1.85
N ILE A 117 8.29 -3.75 3.02
CA ILE A 117 8.99 -4.42 4.13
C ILE A 117 8.21 -4.22 5.43
N SER A 118 8.26 -5.23 6.31
CA SER A 118 7.81 -5.07 7.69
C SER A 118 8.50 -3.86 8.33
N ARG A 119 7.71 -2.93 8.86
CA ARG A 119 8.23 -1.74 9.54
C ARG A 119 9.14 -2.12 10.72
N MET A 120 8.78 -3.18 11.45
CA MET A 120 9.60 -3.70 12.54
C MET A 120 10.94 -4.21 12.05
N THR A 121 10.95 -5.01 10.98
CA THR A 121 12.19 -5.55 10.40
C THR A 121 13.09 -4.42 9.91
N LEU A 122 12.53 -3.41 9.24
CA LEU A 122 13.27 -2.21 8.83
C LEU A 122 13.91 -1.50 10.03
N GLN A 123 13.14 -1.24 11.10
CA GLN A 123 13.67 -0.57 12.30
C GLN A 123 14.75 -1.41 12.98
N GLN A 124 14.60 -2.74 13.04
CA GLN A 124 15.61 -3.65 13.62
C GLN A 124 16.90 -3.67 12.81
N ILE A 125 16.83 -3.67 11.49
CA ILE A 125 18.03 -3.58 10.63
C ILE A 125 18.73 -2.24 10.88
N LEU A 126 17.99 -1.13 10.86
CA LEU A 126 18.56 0.20 11.08
C LEU A 126 19.15 0.37 12.49
N ALA A 127 18.45 -0.10 13.53
CA ALA A 127 18.93 -0.02 14.91
C ALA A 127 20.22 -0.83 15.12
N ARG A 128 20.30 -2.06 14.57
CA ARG A 128 21.52 -2.86 14.60
C ARG A 128 22.68 -2.19 13.87
N ALA A 129 22.39 -1.54 12.74
CA ALA A 129 23.40 -0.79 11.98
C ALA A 129 23.92 0.45 12.73
N VAL A 130 23.04 1.14 13.49
CA VAL A 130 23.41 2.27 14.36
C VAL A 130 24.23 1.82 15.58
N GLY A 131 23.92 0.63 16.11
CA GLY A 131 24.56 0.04 17.28
C GLY A 131 23.87 0.41 18.59
N ASP A 132 23.77 -0.57 19.49
CA ASP A 132 23.01 -0.45 20.75
C ASP A 132 23.56 0.65 21.69
N ASP A 133 24.87 0.88 21.68
CA ASP A 133 25.52 1.90 22.51
C ASP A 133 25.10 3.34 22.14
N ALA A 134 24.64 3.56 20.91
CA ALA A 134 24.17 4.85 20.43
C ALA A 134 22.66 5.04 20.62
N ILE A 135 21.93 4.04 21.14
CA ILE A 135 20.48 4.08 21.32
C ILE A 135 20.13 3.87 22.79
N LEU A 136 19.68 4.94 23.44
CA LEU A 136 19.17 4.87 24.80
C LEU A 136 17.64 4.70 24.79
N ASN A 137 17.20 3.44 24.79
CA ASN A 137 15.78 3.09 24.91
C ASN A 137 15.19 3.48 26.28
N GLY A 138 13.88 3.67 26.38
CA GLY A 138 13.23 4.14 27.62
C GLY A 138 13.45 5.63 27.90
N SER A 139 13.86 6.40 26.90
CA SER A 139 14.24 7.81 27.02
C SER A 139 13.25 8.71 26.30
N HIS A 140 12.22 9.15 27.03
CA HIS A 140 11.20 10.03 26.50
C HIS A 140 11.62 11.49 26.65
N VAL A 141 12.07 12.14 25.58
CA VAL A 141 12.36 13.58 25.58
C VAL A 141 11.07 14.37 25.67
N VAL A 142 10.94 15.22 26.68
CA VAL A 142 9.74 16.04 26.94
C VAL A 142 9.98 17.53 26.80
N ASP A 143 11.23 17.97 26.91
CA ASP A 143 11.62 19.38 26.79
C ASP A 143 13.11 19.53 26.41
N PHE A 144 13.55 20.75 26.12
CA PHE A 144 14.97 21.07 25.92
C PHE A 144 15.32 22.52 26.28
N ILE A 145 16.62 22.78 26.48
CA ILE A 145 17.18 24.12 26.66
C ILE A 145 18.27 24.34 25.60
N ASP A 146 18.15 25.41 24.81
CA ASP A 146 19.20 25.88 23.88
C ASP A 146 19.77 27.19 24.42
N ASP A 147 21.05 27.18 24.84
CA ASP A 147 21.74 28.36 25.38
C ASP A 147 22.54 29.13 24.30
N GLY A 148 22.45 28.71 23.03
CA GLY A 148 23.18 29.27 21.90
C GLY A 148 24.56 28.63 21.66
N SER A 149 25.10 27.90 22.64
CA SER A 149 26.36 27.15 22.55
C SER A 149 26.15 25.64 22.58
N LYS A 150 25.24 25.15 23.42
CA LYS A 150 24.88 23.76 23.63
C LYS A 150 23.36 23.62 23.74
N VAL A 151 22.89 22.38 23.57
CA VAL A 151 21.51 21.99 23.79
C VAL A 151 21.45 20.90 24.84
N THR A 152 20.58 21.08 25.84
CA THR A 152 20.27 20.05 26.83
C THR A 152 18.88 19.48 26.57
N ALA A 153 18.79 18.20 26.21
CA ALA A 153 17.52 17.46 26.16
C ALA A 153 17.12 17.01 27.56
N ILE A 154 15.84 17.16 27.90
CA ILE A 154 15.26 16.82 29.20
C ILE A 154 14.29 15.65 29.02
N LEU A 155 14.54 14.56 29.75
CA LEU A 155 13.69 13.38 29.75
C LEU A 155 12.51 13.53 30.74
N GLU A 156 11.47 12.74 30.53
CA GLU A 156 10.28 12.67 31.40
C GLU A 156 10.63 12.33 32.86
N ASP A 157 11.68 11.53 33.08
CA ASP A 157 12.19 11.17 34.40
C ASP A 157 13.17 12.18 35.01
N GLY A 158 13.40 13.31 34.31
CA GLY A 158 14.26 14.40 34.75
C GLY A 158 15.74 14.24 34.39
N ARG A 159 16.18 13.11 33.81
CA ARG A 159 17.54 12.97 33.27
C ARG A 159 17.81 14.00 32.18
N ARG A 160 19.07 14.43 32.07
CA ARG A 160 19.51 15.47 31.14
C ARG A 160 20.67 14.99 30.30
N PHE A 161 20.63 15.31 29.01
CA PHE A 161 21.67 14.97 28.05
C PHE A 161 22.08 16.23 27.30
N GLU A 162 23.38 16.55 27.32
CA GLU A 162 23.93 17.72 26.63
C GLU A 162 24.58 17.32 25.31
N GLY A 163 24.38 18.13 24.28
CA GLY A 163 25.01 18.00 22.97
C GLY A 163 25.18 19.36 22.28
N ASP A 164 25.79 19.35 21.11
CA ASP A 164 25.99 20.55 20.28
C ASP A 164 24.75 20.91 19.47
N LEU A 165 23.89 19.92 19.19
CA LEU A 165 22.62 20.08 18.48
C LEU A 165 21.60 19.00 18.87
N LEU A 166 20.31 19.34 18.76
CA LEU A 166 19.19 18.43 18.99
C LEU A 166 18.34 18.28 17.72
N VAL A 167 18.04 17.05 17.36
CA VAL A 167 17.17 16.71 16.23
C VAL A 167 15.88 16.08 16.75
N GLY A 168 14.75 16.76 16.55
CA GLY A 168 13.42 16.21 16.81
C GLY A 168 12.99 15.26 15.70
N ALA A 169 12.84 13.98 16.04
CA ALA A 169 12.42 12.89 15.16
C ALA A 169 11.22 12.12 15.76
N ASP A 170 10.47 12.77 16.65
CA ASP A 170 9.49 12.22 17.58
C ASP A 170 8.04 12.24 17.04
N GLY A 171 7.90 12.27 15.72
CA GLY A 171 6.64 12.04 15.00
C GLY A 171 5.63 13.20 15.03
N ILE A 172 4.42 12.95 14.52
CA ILE A 172 3.36 13.97 14.36
C ILE A 172 2.96 14.69 15.66
N TRP A 173 3.16 14.03 16.81
CA TRP A 173 2.87 14.55 18.15
C TRP A 173 4.12 15.09 18.86
N SER A 174 5.12 15.50 18.09
CA SER A 174 6.43 15.96 18.55
C SER A 174 6.38 16.94 19.72
N LYS A 175 7.08 16.59 20.81
CA LYS A 175 7.33 17.45 21.97
C LYS A 175 8.38 18.50 21.63
N VAL A 176 9.42 18.13 20.87
CA VAL A 176 10.45 19.07 20.42
C VAL A 176 9.84 20.21 19.59
N ARG A 177 8.95 19.88 18.64
CA ARG A 177 8.19 20.85 17.85
C ARG A 177 7.34 21.77 18.74
N LYS A 178 6.65 21.18 19.74
CA LYS A 178 5.82 21.95 20.68
C LYS A 178 6.65 22.96 21.47
N THR A 179 7.83 22.59 21.95
CA THR A 179 8.73 23.52 22.64
C THR A 179 9.26 24.61 21.69
N LEU A 180 9.60 24.26 20.44
CA LEU A 180 10.11 25.22 19.45
C LEU A 180 9.10 26.30 19.04
N PHE A 181 7.85 25.90 18.77
CA PHE A 181 6.87 26.75 18.10
C PHE A 181 5.58 26.98 18.89
N GLY A 182 5.50 26.44 20.10
CA GLY A 182 4.27 26.43 20.89
C GLY A 182 3.30 25.33 20.47
N HIS A 183 2.15 25.32 21.13
CA HIS A 183 1.11 24.32 20.87
C HIS A 183 0.40 24.60 19.54
N SER A 184 0.32 23.58 18.68
CA SER A 184 -0.60 23.57 17.54
C SER A 184 -1.09 22.15 17.28
N GLU A 185 -2.39 21.97 17.11
CA GLU A 185 -2.99 20.66 16.86
C GLU A 185 -2.65 20.11 15.46
N ALA A 186 -2.72 18.79 15.31
CA ALA A 186 -2.68 18.16 14.00
C ALA A 186 -4.05 18.30 13.32
N THR A 187 -4.06 18.42 11.99
CA THR A 187 -5.31 18.60 11.25
C THR A 187 -5.88 17.24 10.87
N TYR A 188 -7.12 16.97 11.27
CA TYR A 188 -7.83 15.79 10.82
C TYR A 188 -8.04 15.86 9.31
N SER A 189 -7.71 14.79 8.60
CA SER A 189 -7.79 14.73 7.13
C SER A 189 -9.23 14.54 6.61
N GLY A 190 -10.19 14.28 7.49
CA GLY A 190 -11.56 13.92 7.12
C GLY A 190 -11.78 12.43 6.90
N TYR A 191 -10.79 11.58 7.23
CA TYR A 191 -10.87 10.13 7.01
C TYR A 191 -10.47 9.32 8.23
N THR A 192 -11.27 8.30 8.47
CA THR A 192 -10.88 7.14 9.25
C THR A 192 -10.32 6.08 8.30
N CYS A 193 -9.27 5.41 8.74
CA CYS A 193 -8.59 4.33 8.05
C CYS A 193 -8.70 3.06 8.90
N TYR A 194 -9.20 2.00 8.28
CA TYR A 194 -9.05 0.64 8.78
C TYR A 194 -7.85 -0.02 8.11
N THR A 195 -7.11 -0.84 8.84
CA THR A 195 -5.99 -1.60 8.28
C THR A 195 -6.03 -3.04 8.70
N GLY A 196 -5.57 -3.92 7.82
CA GLY A 196 -5.43 -5.34 8.10
C GLY A 196 -4.30 -5.98 7.30
N ILE A 197 -3.91 -7.17 7.74
CA ILE A 197 -3.02 -8.08 7.00
C ILE A 197 -3.76 -9.40 6.89
N ALA A 198 -4.07 -9.80 5.66
CA ALA A 198 -4.74 -11.06 5.36
C ALA A 198 -3.72 -12.14 5.03
N ASP A 199 -3.93 -13.35 5.56
CA ASP A 199 -3.29 -14.58 5.08
C ASP A 199 -3.98 -15.03 3.80
N PHE A 200 -3.70 -14.32 2.71
CA PHE A 200 -4.39 -14.45 1.44
C PHE A 200 -3.43 -14.17 0.29
N VAL A 201 -3.41 -15.06 -0.70
CA VAL A 201 -2.62 -14.89 -1.93
C VAL A 201 -3.58 -14.73 -3.12
N PRO A 202 -3.73 -13.51 -3.65
CA PRO A 202 -4.50 -13.27 -4.85
C PRO A 202 -3.97 -14.10 -6.05
N PRO A 203 -4.84 -14.53 -6.95
CA PRO A 203 -4.44 -15.27 -8.16
C PRO A 203 -3.59 -14.45 -9.16
N ASP A 204 -3.51 -13.15 -8.99
CA ASP A 204 -2.71 -12.23 -9.81
C ASP A 204 -1.44 -11.73 -9.09
N ILE A 205 -1.03 -12.38 -8.00
CA ILE A 205 0.09 -11.91 -7.17
C ILE A 205 1.41 -11.74 -7.94
N ASP A 206 1.66 -12.58 -8.94
CA ASP A 206 2.88 -12.54 -9.76
C ASP A 206 2.88 -11.41 -10.79
N THR A 207 1.70 -10.84 -11.09
CA THR A 207 1.55 -9.78 -12.11
C THR A 207 1.17 -8.43 -11.53
N VAL A 208 0.61 -8.40 -10.31
CA VAL A 208 0.12 -7.18 -9.67
C VAL A 208 0.73 -7.02 -8.28
N GLY A 209 1.46 -5.93 -8.07
CA GLY A 209 2.09 -5.61 -6.78
C GLY A 209 1.18 -4.84 -5.83
N TYR A 210 0.39 -3.90 -6.36
CA TYR A 210 -0.41 -2.97 -5.57
C TYR A 210 -1.61 -2.39 -6.35
N ARG A 211 -2.72 -2.13 -5.65
CA ARG A 211 -3.92 -1.49 -6.19
C ARG A 211 -4.53 -0.46 -5.25
N VAL A 212 -5.03 0.64 -5.83
CA VAL A 212 -5.95 1.59 -5.20
C VAL A 212 -7.33 1.45 -5.83
N PHE A 213 -8.29 0.97 -5.06
CA PHE A 213 -9.69 0.83 -5.45
C PHE A 213 -10.45 2.11 -5.10
N LEU A 214 -10.94 2.83 -6.10
CA LEU A 214 -11.62 4.12 -5.91
C LEU A 214 -13.12 3.97 -5.69
N GLY A 215 -13.67 4.82 -4.83
CA GLY A 215 -15.09 4.93 -4.61
C GLY A 215 -15.50 6.30 -4.08
N HIS A 216 -16.81 6.56 -4.10
CA HIS A 216 -17.31 7.83 -3.59
C HIS A 216 -17.23 7.87 -2.07
N LYS A 217 -16.53 8.87 -1.51
CA LYS A 217 -16.28 9.07 -0.06
C LYS A 217 -15.46 7.97 0.62
N GLN A 218 -14.96 6.99 -0.11
CA GLN A 218 -14.19 5.88 0.44
C GLN A 218 -13.28 5.27 -0.61
N TYR A 219 -12.16 4.71 -0.20
CA TYR A 219 -11.25 4.01 -1.09
C TYR A 219 -10.54 2.90 -0.34
N PHE A 220 -10.06 1.91 -1.07
CA PHE A 220 -9.38 0.75 -0.52
C PHE A 220 -8.02 0.59 -1.20
N VAL A 221 -7.03 0.14 -0.46
CA VAL A 221 -5.66 -0.04 -0.95
C VAL A 221 -5.21 -1.44 -0.57
N SER A 222 -4.63 -2.19 -1.50
CA SER A 222 -4.06 -3.51 -1.24
C SER A 222 -2.64 -3.61 -1.79
N SER A 223 -1.73 -4.25 -1.04
CA SER A 223 -0.33 -4.47 -1.44
C SER A 223 0.15 -5.85 -1.05
N ASP A 224 0.92 -6.48 -1.94
CA ASP A 224 1.75 -7.63 -1.59
C ASP A 224 2.79 -7.23 -0.55
N VAL A 225 2.97 -8.07 0.47
CA VAL A 225 3.99 -7.91 1.51
C VAL A 225 4.89 -9.15 1.64
N GLY A 226 4.75 -10.12 0.74
CA GLY A 226 5.48 -11.37 0.71
C GLY A 226 4.92 -12.42 1.68
N ALA A 227 5.54 -13.60 1.67
CA ALA A 227 5.24 -14.71 2.57
C ALA A 227 3.74 -15.12 2.62
N GLY A 228 3.04 -14.96 1.50
CA GLY A 228 1.63 -15.33 1.37
C GLY A 228 0.64 -14.37 2.04
N LYS A 229 1.08 -13.13 2.35
CA LYS A 229 0.27 -12.13 3.05
C LYS A 229 -0.01 -10.92 2.18
N MET A 230 -1.20 -10.34 2.36
CA MET A 230 -1.61 -9.08 1.73
C MET A 230 -1.93 -8.05 2.79
N GLN A 231 -1.33 -6.88 2.70
CA GLN A 231 -1.73 -5.73 3.52
C GLN A 231 -2.84 -4.97 2.80
N TRP A 232 -3.79 -4.43 3.59
CA TRP A 232 -4.76 -3.50 3.07
C TRP A 232 -5.06 -2.33 4.00
N TYR A 233 -5.57 -1.25 3.39
CA TYR A 233 -6.06 -0.04 4.03
C TYR A 233 -7.41 0.32 3.45
N ALA A 234 -8.41 0.53 4.30
CA ALA A 234 -9.75 0.94 3.92
C ALA A 234 -10.04 2.32 4.50
N PHE A 235 -10.15 3.33 3.65
CA PHE A 235 -10.38 4.71 4.05
C PHE A 235 -11.85 5.06 3.85
N HIS A 236 -12.47 5.62 4.87
CA HIS A 236 -13.87 6.02 4.86
C HIS A 236 -14.00 7.44 5.40
N LYS A 237 -14.75 8.29 4.70
CA LYS A 237 -15.01 9.66 5.13
C LYS A 237 -16.04 9.66 6.26
N GLU A 238 -15.57 9.91 7.47
CA GLU A 238 -16.39 10.07 8.67
C GLU A 238 -15.75 11.08 9.63
N GLU A 239 -16.48 11.50 10.67
CA GLU A 239 -15.94 12.39 11.70
C GLU A 239 -14.90 11.67 12.57
N ALA A 240 -13.95 12.43 13.12
CA ALA A 240 -12.92 11.88 14.00
C ALA A 240 -13.49 11.45 15.37
N GLY A 241 -12.79 10.55 16.04
CA GLY A 241 -13.11 10.08 17.39
C GLY A 241 -14.13 8.94 17.46
N GLY A 242 -14.54 8.38 16.32
CA GLY A 242 -15.46 7.24 16.28
C GLY A 242 -14.90 5.96 16.91
N THR A 243 -15.80 5.06 17.31
CA THR A 243 -15.48 3.73 17.83
C THR A 243 -16.40 2.69 17.21
N ASP A 244 -15.88 1.48 16.99
CA ASP A 244 -16.69 0.34 16.58
C ASP A 244 -17.11 -0.50 17.79
N PRO A 245 -18.25 -1.22 17.70
CA PRO A 245 -18.55 -2.27 18.65
C PRO A 245 -17.41 -3.29 18.75
N GLU A 246 -17.26 -3.89 19.93
CA GLU A 246 -16.37 -5.03 20.12
C GLU A 246 -16.73 -6.14 19.12
N ASN A 247 -15.74 -6.66 18.41
CA ASN A 247 -15.90 -7.62 17.32
C ASN A 247 -16.86 -7.20 16.18
N GLY A 248 -17.04 -5.88 15.97
CA GLY A 248 -17.94 -5.32 14.95
C GLY A 248 -17.25 -4.76 13.70
N LYS A 249 -15.92 -4.71 13.62
CA LYS A 249 -15.20 -3.98 12.56
C LYS A 249 -15.35 -4.65 11.21
N LYS A 250 -15.17 -5.98 11.14
CA LYS A 250 -15.34 -6.73 9.88
C LYS A 250 -16.75 -6.58 9.34
N LYS A 251 -17.77 -6.73 10.20
CA LYS A 251 -19.17 -6.55 9.80
C LYS A 251 -19.41 -5.14 9.24
N ARG A 252 -18.99 -4.10 9.96
CA ARG A 252 -19.10 -2.71 9.51
C ARG A 252 -18.36 -2.48 8.19
N LEU A 253 -17.17 -3.03 8.02
CA LEU A 253 -16.42 -2.93 6.77
C LEU A 253 -17.16 -3.57 5.61
N LEU A 254 -17.75 -4.76 5.80
CA LEU A 254 -18.57 -5.41 4.77
C LEU A 254 -19.82 -4.59 4.41
N GLU A 255 -20.39 -3.85 5.37
CA GLU A 255 -21.49 -2.92 5.11
C GLU A 255 -21.01 -1.68 4.32
N ILE A 256 -19.89 -1.06 4.74
CA ILE A 256 -19.29 0.11 4.08
C ILE A 256 -18.89 -0.20 2.64
N PHE A 257 -18.27 -1.36 2.42
CA PHE A 257 -17.77 -1.82 1.13
C PHE A 257 -18.76 -2.75 0.40
N SER A 258 -20.03 -2.75 0.80
CA SER A 258 -21.07 -3.53 0.13
C SER A 258 -21.14 -3.19 -1.37
N GLY A 259 -21.16 -4.23 -2.21
CA GLY A 259 -21.19 -4.11 -3.67
C GLY A 259 -19.84 -3.79 -4.32
N TRP A 260 -18.74 -3.76 -3.56
CA TRP A 260 -17.39 -3.67 -4.12
C TRP A 260 -16.94 -4.99 -4.73
N CYS A 261 -15.91 -4.94 -5.56
CA CYS A 261 -15.38 -6.11 -6.25
C CYS A 261 -14.80 -7.16 -5.28
N ASP A 262 -14.70 -8.40 -5.77
CA ASP A 262 -14.30 -9.55 -4.96
C ASP A 262 -12.90 -9.37 -4.36
N ASN A 263 -11.98 -8.66 -5.04
CA ASN A 263 -10.65 -8.40 -4.52
C ASN A 263 -10.67 -7.66 -3.16
N VAL A 264 -11.64 -6.78 -2.93
CA VAL A 264 -11.77 -6.04 -1.66
C VAL A 264 -12.49 -6.88 -0.62
N ILE A 265 -13.61 -7.50 -1.00
CA ILE A 265 -14.44 -8.30 -0.09
C ILE A 265 -13.68 -9.52 0.43
N ASP A 266 -12.93 -10.20 -0.44
CA ASP A 266 -12.19 -11.41 -0.07
C ASP A 266 -11.05 -11.07 0.90
N LEU A 267 -10.38 -9.92 0.76
CA LEU A 267 -9.37 -9.45 1.73
C LEU A 267 -9.96 -9.13 3.10
N ILE A 268 -11.12 -8.46 3.16
CA ILE A 268 -11.81 -8.17 4.42
C ILE A 268 -12.23 -9.47 5.10
N ASN A 269 -12.78 -10.42 4.34
CA ASN A 269 -13.20 -11.72 4.88
C ASN A 269 -12.02 -12.55 5.41
N ALA A 270 -10.90 -12.57 4.67
CA ALA A 270 -9.69 -13.32 5.02
C ALA A 270 -8.86 -12.71 6.17
N THR A 271 -9.24 -11.55 6.69
CA THR A 271 -8.54 -10.90 7.81
C THR A 271 -9.24 -11.19 9.12
N GLU A 272 -8.55 -11.70 10.13
CA GLU A 272 -9.13 -11.92 11.47
C GLU A 272 -9.62 -10.60 12.10
N GLU A 273 -10.72 -10.64 12.86
CA GLU A 273 -11.37 -9.44 13.42
C GLU A 273 -10.42 -8.64 14.32
N GLU A 274 -9.61 -9.33 15.13
CA GLU A 274 -8.66 -8.71 16.06
C GLU A 274 -7.44 -8.11 15.35
N ALA A 275 -7.21 -8.50 14.09
CA ALA A 275 -6.14 -7.94 13.25
C ALA A 275 -6.59 -6.67 12.51
N ILE A 276 -7.88 -6.30 12.57
CA ILE A 276 -8.41 -5.08 11.98
C ILE A 276 -8.27 -3.92 12.97
N LEU A 277 -7.47 -2.93 12.59
CA LEU A 277 -7.30 -1.70 13.36
C LEU A 277 -8.07 -0.55 12.72
N ARG A 278 -8.67 0.31 13.55
CA ARG A 278 -9.27 1.60 13.16
C ARG A 278 -8.38 2.74 13.63
N ARG A 279 -8.17 3.76 12.80
CA ARG A 279 -7.49 5.01 13.19
C ARG A 279 -7.97 6.20 12.38
N ASP A 280 -7.92 7.37 12.99
CA ASP A 280 -8.16 8.61 12.28
C ASP A 280 -6.85 9.13 11.67
N ILE A 281 -6.92 9.65 10.46
CA ILE A 281 -5.75 10.13 9.72
C ILE A 281 -5.59 11.63 9.96
N TYR A 282 -4.41 12.01 10.45
CA TYR A 282 -4.03 13.39 10.70
C TYR A 282 -2.82 13.77 9.86
N ASP A 283 -2.75 15.03 9.45
CA ASP A 283 -1.57 15.63 8.84
C ASP A 283 -1.26 16.99 9.49
N ARG A 284 -0.24 17.69 9.01
CA ARG A 284 0.06 19.06 9.43
C ARG A 284 0.34 19.93 8.21
N PRO A 285 -0.23 21.15 8.13
CA PRO A 285 0.12 22.09 7.07
C PRO A 285 1.64 22.30 6.98
N PRO A 286 2.22 22.35 5.76
CA PRO A 286 3.65 22.58 5.59
C PRO A 286 4.10 23.86 6.30
N THR A 287 5.21 23.78 7.03
CA THR A 287 5.85 24.93 7.66
C THR A 287 7.12 25.33 6.92
N ILE A 288 7.40 26.64 6.94
CA ILE A 288 8.60 27.20 6.34
C ILE A 288 9.79 26.99 7.28
N ASN A 289 9.59 27.11 8.60
CA ASN A 289 10.64 26.98 9.61
C ASN A 289 10.66 25.57 10.20
N TRP A 290 11.81 24.90 10.14
CA TRP A 290 11.98 23.52 10.63
C TRP A 290 12.76 23.45 11.95
N GLY A 291 13.40 24.55 12.33
CA GLY A 291 14.21 24.63 13.53
C GLY A 291 14.53 26.07 13.92
N LYS A 292 15.08 26.23 15.12
CA LYS A 292 15.58 27.48 15.70
C LYS A 292 16.85 27.18 16.50
N GLY A 293 17.86 28.04 16.35
CA GLY A 293 19.13 27.87 17.03
C GLY A 293 19.78 26.53 16.66
N ARG A 294 20.14 25.75 17.67
CA ARG A 294 20.81 24.44 17.53
C ARG A 294 19.83 23.26 17.49
N VAL A 295 18.53 23.54 17.32
CA VAL A 295 17.48 22.53 17.30
C VAL A 295 16.77 22.53 15.95
N THR A 296 16.65 21.34 15.33
CA THR A 296 15.91 21.12 14.08
C THR A 296 14.95 19.94 14.18
N LEU A 297 14.00 19.86 13.25
CA LEU A 297 13.04 18.77 13.14
C LEU A 297 13.26 17.98 11.85
N LEU A 298 12.94 16.69 11.85
CA LEU A 298 12.85 15.87 10.64
C LEU A 298 11.63 14.94 10.59
N GLY A 299 11.25 14.52 9.38
CA GLY A 299 10.16 13.57 9.19
C GLY A 299 8.81 14.13 9.67
N ASP A 300 7.97 13.24 10.22
CA ASP A 300 6.62 13.60 10.67
C ASP A 300 6.59 14.69 11.75
N SER A 301 7.70 14.93 12.47
CA SER A 301 7.80 16.03 13.43
C SER A 301 7.68 17.42 12.77
N VAL A 302 7.92 17.55 11.46
CA VAL A 302 7.81 18.82 10.73
C VAL A 302 6.88 18.76 9.52
N HIS A 303 6.75 17.60 8.87
CA HIS A 303 5.98 17.46 7.63
C HIS A 303 5.06 16.23 7.57
N ALA A 304 4.50 15.84 8.73
CA ALA A 304 3.47 14.79 8.78
C ALA A 304 2.41 14.98 7.69
N MET A 305 2.25 13.96 6.84
CA MET A 305 1.44 14.01 5.63
C MET A 305 0.50 12.81 5.53
N GLN A 306 -0.53 12.94 4.69
CA GLN A 306 -1.44 11.84 4.40
C GLN A 306 -0.73 10.69 3.67
N PRO A 307 -1.12 9.42 3.90
CA PRO A 307 -0.39 8.25 3.41
C PRO A 307 -0.56 7.98 1.91
N ASN A 308 -1.34 8.79 1.19
CA ASN A 308 -1.87 8.51 -0.15
C ASN A 308 -0.81 8.35 -1.26
N LEU A 309 0.43 8.79 -1.04
CA LEU A 309 1.55 8.57 -1.96
C LEU A 309 2.58 7.57 -1.42
N GLY A 310 2.42 7.04 -0.21
CA GLY A 310 3.41 6.17 0.43
C GLY A 310 4.76 6.86 0.71
N GLN A 311 4.80 8.20 0.75
CA GLN A 311 6.05 8.97 0.79
C GLN A 311 6.49 9.44 2.17
N GLY A 312 5.64 9.46 3.21
CA GLY A 312 6.03 10.03 4.53
C GLY A 312 7.33 9.43 5.09
N GLY A 313 7.43 8.10 5.15
CA GLY A 313 8.65 7.42 5.57
C GLY A 313 9.83 7.63 4.61
N CYS A 314 9.57 7.63 3.30
CA CYS A 314 10.59 7.88 2.29
C CYS A 314 11.20 9.29 2.42
N MET A 315 10.38 10.30 2.70
CA MET A 315 10.81 11.67 2.93
C MET A 315 11.61 11.81 4.21
N ALA A 316 11.25 11.10 5.29
CA ALA A 316 12.03 11.06 6.52
C ALA A 316 13.41 10.42 6.34
N ILE A 317 13.53 9.40 5.46
CA ILE A 317 14.81 8.79 5.09
C ILE A 317 15.68 9.79 4.31
N GLU A 318 15.11 10.45 3.30
CA GLU A 318 15.82 11.50 2.54
C GLU A 318 16.28 12.66 3.44
N ASP A 319 15.45 13.05 4.41
CA ASP A 319 15.78 14.09 5.38
C ASP A 319 17.00 13.72 6.22
N GLY A 320 17.03 12.49 6.76
CA GLY A 320 18.14 12.03 7.59
C GLY A 320 19.47 12.07 6.85
N TYR A 321 19.49 11.63 5.59
CA TYR A 321 20.69 11.75 4.76
C TYR A 321 21.08 13.20 4.48
N GLN A 322 20.13 14.04 4.04
CA GLN A 322 20.44 15.44 3.70
C GLN A 322 20.96 16.21 4.91
N LEU A 323 20.39 15.99 6.10
CA LEU A 323 20.87 16.65 7.33
C LEU A 323 22.31 16.24 7.64
N ALA A 324 22.63 14.95 7.54
CA ALA A 324 23.99 14.45 7.76
C ALA A 324 24.99 15.03 6.72
N VAL A 325 24.57 15.20 5.47
CA VAL A 325 25.39 15.86 4.42
C VAL A 325 25.67 17.32 4.77
N GLU A 326 24.67 18.10 5.18
CA GLU A 326 24.88 19.51 5.52
C GLU A 326 25.76 19.71 6.77
N LEU A 327 25.65 18.81 7.75
CA LEU A 327 26.56 18.78 8.89
C LEU A 327 27.99 18.47 8.46
N GLU A 328 28.20 17.49 7.58
CA GLU A 328 29.54 17.21 7.07
C GLU A 328 30.13 18.37 6.28
N ASN A 329 29.34 19.03 5.44
CA ASN A 329 29.79 20.20 4.71
C ASN A 329 30.23 21.32 5.65
N ALA A 330 29.47 21.59 6.72
CA ALA A 330 29.86 22.58 7.73
C ALA A 330 31.10 22.16 8.53
N TRP A 331 31.27 20.86 8.80
CA TRP A 331 32.49 20.34 9.39
C TRP A 331 33.71 20.57 8.48
N GLN A 332 33.62 20.18 7.22
CA GLN A 332 34.72 20.35 6.26
C GLN A 332 35.08 21.83 6.05
N GLU A 333 34.08 22.71 6.01
CA GLU A 333 34.29 24.16 5.98
C GLU A 333 35.03 24.66 7.22
N SER A 334 34.63 24.21 8.42
CA SER A 334 35.29 24.52 9.69
C SER A 334 36.76 24.07 9.71
N VAL A 335 37.05 22.87 9.22
CA VAL A 335 38.43 22.37 9.11
C VAL A 335 39.25 23.23 8.15
N LYS A 336 38.67 23.62 7.01
CA LYS A 336 39.35 24.43 5.99
C LYS A 336 39.61 25.87 6.44
N SER A 337 38.64 26.48 7.12
CA SER A 337 38.73 27.89 7.57
C SER A 337 39.46 28.04 8.90
N GLY A 338 39.54 26.98 9.72
CA GLY A 338 40.02 27.03 11.10
C GLY A 338 39.06 27.72 12.06
N THR A 339 37.80 27.96 11.65
CA THR A 339 36.76 28.56 12.50
C THR A 339 35.84 27.49 13.10
N PRO A 340 35.16 27.75 14.22
CA PRO A 340 34.15 26.82 14.76
C PRO A 340 33.09 26.45 13.73
N MET A 341 32.60 25.21 13.79
CA MET A 341 31.54 24.70 12.92
C MET A 341 30.25 25.52 13.07
N ASP A 342 29.77 26.09 11.97
CA ASP A 342 28.50 26.83 11.94
C ASP A 342 27.31 25.87 11.81
N ILE A 343 26.86 25.37 12.96
CA ILE A 343 25.72 24.45 13.04
C ILE A 343 24.44 25.13 12.56
N VAL A 344 24.15 26.35 13.01
CA VAL A 344 22.87 27.01 12.73
C VAL A 344 22.68 27.21 11.22
N SER A 345 23.71 27.67 10.51
CA SER A 345 23.64 27.83 9.06
C SER A 345 23.48 26.49 8.32
N SER A 346 24.11 25.42 8.80
CA SER A 346 23.94 24.09 8.19
C SER A 346 22.51 23.54 8.36
N LEU A 347 21.87 23.74 9.52
CA LEU A 347 20.47 23.39 9.74
C LEU A 347 19.54 24.17 8.79
N LYS A 348 19.87 25.44 8.50
CA LYS A 348 19.11 26.25 7.54
C LYS A 348 19.33 25.85 6.08
N ARG A 349 20.52 25.38 5.72
CA ARG A 349 20.74 24.78 4.38
C ARG A 349 19.96 23.49 4.22
N TYR A 350 19.94 22.63 5.23
CA TYR A 350 19.10 21.42 5.26
C TYR A 350 17.62 21.75 5.01
N GLU A 351 17.06 22.70 5.77
CA GLU A 351 15.69 23.18 5.59
C GLU A 351 15.46 23.65 4.14
N LYS A 352 16.36 24.47 3.59
CA LYS A 352 16.25 25.00 2.23
C LYS A 352 16.24 23.91 1.16
N GLU A 353 17.13 22.92 1.27
CA GLU A 353 17.23 21.81 0.30
C GLU A 353 16.01 20.89 0.33
N ARG A 354 15.38 20.72 1.50
CA ARG A 354 14.25 19.78 1.67
C ARG A 354 12.88 20.41 1.47
N ARG A 355 12.71 21.68 1.85
CA ARG A 355 11.39 22.33 1.96
C ARG A 355 10.57 22.26 0.68
N LEU A 356 11.16 22.57 -0.48
CA LEU A 356 10.41 22.58 -1.75
C LEU A 356 9.90 21.18 -2.09
N ARG A 357 10.76 20.17 -2.00
CA ARG A 357 10.39 18.79 -2.32
C ARG A 357 9.32 18.26 -1.36
N VAL A 358 9.50 18.49 -0.06
CA VAL A 358 8.50 18.11 0.96
C VAL A 358 7.15 18.80 0.72
N ALA A 359 7.15 20.11 0.45
CA ALA A 359 5.90 20.84 0.20
C ALA A 359 5.14 20.32 -1.03
N ILE A 360 5.86 20.01 -2.12
CA ILE A 360 5.26 19.45 -3.33
C ILE A 360 4.68 18.05 -3.06
N ILE A 361 5.45 17.14 -2.44
CA ILE A 361 4.99 15.79 -2.11
C ILE A 361 3.77 15.84 -1.19
N HIS A 362 3.81 16.70 -0.17
CA HIS A 362 2.69 16.90 0.74
C HIS A 362 1.43 17.42 0.01
N GLY A 363 1.58 18.39 -0.90
CA GLY A 363 0.50 18.89 -1.74
C GLY A 363 -0.10 17.79 -2.63
N LEU A 364 0.76 17.02 -3.30
CA LEU A 364 0.34 15.89 -4.13
C LEU A 364 -0.39 14.81 -3.31
N ALA A 365 0.05 14.53 -2.07
CA ALA A 365 -0.60 13.56 -1.20
C ALA A 365 -2.03 13.97 -0.83
N ARG A 366 -2.23 15.24 -0.46
CA ARG A 366 -3.59 15.78 -0.21
C ARG A 366 -4.46 15.76 -1.47
N MET A 367 -3.89 16.13 -2.62
CA MET A 367 -4.62 16.07 -3.89
C MET A 367 -5.04 14.65 -4.26
N ALA A 368 -4.15 13.67 -4.08
CA ALA A 368 -4.46 12.26 -4.31
C ALA A 368 -5.61 11.76 -3.41
N ALA A 369 -5.65 12.18 -2.14
CA ALA A 369 -6.75 11.86 -1.23
C ALA A 369 -8.09 12.45 -1.68
N ILE A 370 -8.10 13.73 -2.09
CA ILE A 370 -9.29 14.40 -2.60
C ILE A 370 -9.77 13.73 -3.89
N MET A 371 -8.86 13.42 -4.82
CA MET A 371 -9.21 12.76 -6.08
C MET A 371 -9.78 11.36 -5.85
N ALA A 372 -9.18 10.57 -4.94
CA ALA A 372 -9.63 9.21 -4.67
C ALA A 372 -11.05 9.16 -4.12
N THR A 373 -11.44 10.17 -3.33
CA THR A 373 -12.69 10.19 -2.55
C THR A 373 -13.82 10.96 -3.24
N THR A 374 -13.46 11.88 -4.13
CA THR A 374 -14.42 12.55 -5.02
C THR A 374 -14.73 11.72 -6.27
N TYR A 375 -14.02 10.61 -6.47
CA TYR A 375 -14.23 9.69 -7.59
C TYR A 375 -15.68 9.24 -7.68
N ARG A 376 -16.22 9.31 -8.90
CA ARG A 376 -17.55 8.81 -9.25
C ARG A 376 -17.45 8.07 -10.59
N PRO A 377 -17.78 6.77 -10.63
CA PRO A 377 -17.70 6.03 -11.89
C PRO A 377 -18.76 6.47 -12.89
N TYR A 378 -19.97 6.78 -12.40
CA TYR A 378 -21.14 7.09 -13.21
C TYR A 378 -21.83 8.38 -12.75
N LEU A 379 -22.60 8.99 -13.66
CA LEU A 379 -23.57 10.03 -13.34
C LEU A 379 -24.69 9.44 -12.46
N GLY A 380 -25.07 10.09 -11.37
CA GLY A 380 -26.18 9.56 -10.57
C GLY A 380 -26.34 10.03 -9.14
N VAL A 381 -25.24 10.27 -8.41
CA VAL A 381 -25.33 10.64 -6.99
C VAL A 381 -25.67 12.13 -6.87
N GLY A 382 -26.91 12.42 -6.46
CA GLY A 382 -27.42 13.80 -6.29
C GLY A 382 -28.19 14.37 -7.49
N LEU A 383 -28.66 13.55 -8.43
CA LEU A 383 -29.46 13.99 -9.58
C LEU A 383 -30.93 14.32 -9.26
N GLY A 384 -31.35 14.23 -8.00
CA GLY A 384 -32.70 14.56 -7.55
C GLY A 384 -33.79 13.84 -8.36
N PRO A 385 -34.72 14.56 -9.03
CA PRO A 385 -35.82 13.96 -9.80
C PRO A 385 -35.38 13.11 -11.01
N LEU A 386 -34.11 13.21 -11.43
CA LEU A 386 -33.54 12.39 -12.52
C LEU A 386 -32.81 11.13 -12.02
N SER A 387 -33.08 10.70 -10.78
CA SER A 387 -32.46 9.50 -10.20
C SER A 387 -32.65 8.23 -11.03
N PHE A 388 -33.69 8.12 -11.87
CA PHE A 388 -33.87 7.00 -12.78
C PHE A 388 -32.70 6.82 -13.78
N LEU A 389 -31.98 7.89 -14.12
CA LEU A 389 -30.80 7.84 -15.00
C LEU A 389 -29.62 7.10 -14.35
N THR A 390 -29.61 6.93 -13.02
CA THR A 390 -28.59 6.12 -12.32
C THR A 390 -28.54 4.69 -12.84
N LYS A 391 -29.69 4.13 -13.26
CA LYS A 391 -29.78 2.77 -13.81
C LYS A 391 -29.05 2.62 -15.15
N LEU A 392 -28.85 3.72 -15.88
CA LEU A 392 -28.19 3.72 -17.18
C LEU A 392 -26.66 3.70 -17.08
N ARG A 393 -26.08 3.82 -15.87
CA ARG A 393 -24.62 3.78 -15.62
C ARG A 393 -23.82 4.61 -16.64
N ILE A 394 -24.25 5.84 -16.89
CA ILE A 394 -23.56 6.73 -17.84
C ILE A 394 -22.22 7.16 -17.24
N PRO A 395 -21.06 6.92 -17.90
CA PRO A 395 -19.75 7.27 -17.36
C PRO A 395 -19.64 8.75 -16.99
N HIS A 396 -19.06 9.05 -15.82
CA HIS A 396 -18.88 10.43 -15.38
C HIS A 396 -17.86 11.16 -16.29
N PRO A 397 -18.14 12.38 -16.81
CA PRO A 397 -17.22 13.09 -17.70
C PRO A 397 -15.82 13.31 -17.09
N GLY A 398 -15.77 13.57 -15.78
CA GLY A 398 -14.52 13.67 -15.03
C GLY A 398 -13.68 12.39 -14.98
N ARG A 399 -14.29 11.20 -15.12
CA ARG A 399 -13.58 9.91 -15.23
C ARG A 399 -12.83 9.84 -16.56
N VAL A 400 -13.46 10.26 -17.66
CA VAL A 400 -12.85 10.20 -19.01
C VAL A 400 -11.77 11.27 -19.16
N GLY A 401 -12.08 12.53 -18.85
CA GLY A 401 -11.12 13.63 -18.94
C GLY A 401 -9.96 13.48 -17.95
N GLY A 402 -10.26 13.08 -16.71
CA GLY A 402 -9.25 12.85 -15.68
C GLY A 402 -8.26 11.75 -16.05
N ARG A 403 -8.74 10.65 -16.65
CA ARG A 403 -7.89 9.54 -17.10
C ARG A 403 -6.86 10.00 -18.13
N PHE A 404 -7.26 10.83 -19.08
CA PHE A 404 -6.37 11.36 -20.11
C PHE A 404 -5.22 12.18 -19.51
N PHE A 405 -5.52 13.13 -18.63
CA PHE A 405 -4.49 13.94 -17.98
C PHE A 405 -3.58 13.12 -17.07
N ILE A 406 -4.15 12.15 -16.34
CA ILE A 406 -3.38 11.23 -15.52
C ILE A 406 -2.41 10.43 -16.39
N MET A 407 -2.85 9.82 -17.49
CA MET A 407 -1.97 9.02 -18.34
C MET A 407 -0.79 9.83 -18.92
N ILE A 408 -1.01 11.11 -19.24
CA ILE A 408 0.05 11.98 -19.78
C ILE A 408 1.02 12.43 -18.68
N GLY A 409 0.51 12.87 -17.52
CA GLY A 409 1.33 13.45 -16.45
C GLY A 409 1.97 12.42 -15.51
N MET A 410 1.36 11.24 -15.37
CA MET A 410 1.75 10.22 -14.40
C MET A 410 3.19 9.72 -14.59
N PRO A 411 3.69 9.42 -15.80
CA PRO A 411 5.09 8.98 -15.97
C PRO A 411 6.09 10.02 -15.47
N ALA A 412 5.92 11.30 -15.83
CA ALA A 412 6.80 12.38 -15.38
C ALA A 412 6.71 12.59 -13.85
N MET A 413 5.49 12.55 -13.31
CA MET A 413 5.27 12.66 -11.87
C MET A 413 5.91 11.49 -11.12
N LEU A 414 5.68 10.25 -11.52
CA LEU A 414 6.29 9.05 -10.91
C LEU A 414 7.80 9.12 -11.00
N SER A 415 8.36 9.49 -12.15
CA SER A 415 9.81 9.65 -12.34
C SER A 415 10.39 10.68 -11.35
N TRP A 416 9.70 11.79 -11.09
CA TRP A 416 10.14 12.80 -10.11
C TRP A 416 9.94 12.37 -8.64
N VAL A 417 8.81 11.71 -8.33
CA VAL A 417 8.51 11.21 -6.99
C VAL A 417 9.47 10.10 -6.60
N LEU A 418 9.56 9.05 -7.43
CA LEU A 418 10.39 7.86 -7.24
C LEU A 418 11.89 8.16 -7.36
N GLY A 419 12.28 9.04 -8.29
CA GLY A 419 13.68 9.38 -8.48
C GLY A 419 14.23 10.24 -7.35
N GLY A 420 13.39 11.08 -6.78
CA GLY A 420 13.77 11.99 -5.71
C GLY A 420 15.01 12.81 -5.96
N ASN A 421 15.85 12.93 -4.94
CA ASN A 421 17.12 13.66 -5.03
C ASN A 421 18.29 12.74 -5.40
N SER A 422 18.03 11.64 -6.13
CA SER A 422 19.02 10.59 -6.38
C SER A 422 20.30 11.08 -7.06
N SER A 423 20.22 12.14 -7.87
CA SER A 423 21.37 12.75 -8.54
C SER A 423 22.38 13.41 -7.59
N LYS A 424 22.01 13.65 -6.33
CA LYS A 424 22.89 14.21 -5.28
C LYS A 424 23.39 13.14 -4.29
N LEU A 425 23.09 11.87 -4.53
CA LEU A 425 23.55 10.79 -3.67
C LEU A 425 24.96 10.36 -4.07
N GLU A 426 25.83 10.20 -3.08
CA GLU A 426 27.21 9.76 -3.25
C GLU A 426 27.40 8.35 -2.67
N GLY A 427 28.40 7.61 -3.14
CA GLY A 427 28.79 6.32 -2.52
C GLY A 427 27.89 5.12 -2.82
N ARG A 428 26.99 5.21 -3.80
CA ARG A 428 26.05 4.14 -4.18
C ARG A 428 26.30 3.59 -5.60
N PRO A 429 25.86 2.35 -5.91
CA PRO A 429 25.79 1.85 -7.28
C PRO A 429 24.85 2.69 -8.16
N LEU A 430 25.23 2.90 -9.42
CA LEU A 430 24.42 3.61 -10.42
C LEU A 430 23.72 2.65 -11.40
N SER A 431 23.53 1.39 -11.00
CA SER A 431 22.81 0.37 -11.76
C SER A 431 21.63 -0.15 -10.96
N CYS A 432 20.57 -0.56 -11.66
CA CYS A 432 19.43 -1.18 -11.02
C CYS A 432 19.82 -2.58 -10.50
N ARG A 433 19.52 -2.86 -9.23
CA ARG A 433 19.91 -4.12 -8.57
C ARG A 433 19.15 -5.36 -9.06
N LEU A 434 18.01 -5.19 -9.75
CA LEU A 434 17.27 -6.30 -10.34
C LEU A 434 17.68 -6.51 -11.80
N SER A 435 17.56 -5.45 -12.60
CA SER A 435 17.89 -5.42 -14.03
C SER A 435 17.72 -3.99 -14.54
N ASP A 436 18.53 -3.58 -15.51
CA ASP A 436 18.37 -2.28 -16.20
C ASP A 436 17.30 -2.33 -17.30
N LYS A 437 16.65 -3.48 -17.52
CA LYS A 437 15.55 -3.66 -18.48
C LYS A 437 14.34 -4.33 -17.83
N ALA A 438 13.16 -3.82 -18.16
CA ALA A 438 11.90 -4.44 -17.78
C ALA A 438 11.69 -5.76 -18.55
N ASN A 439 10.93 -6.67 -17.96
CA ASN A 439 10.48 -7.87 -18.65
C ASN A 439 9.51 -7.48 -19.79
N ASP A 440 9.68 -8.03 -20.99
CA ASP A 440 8.79 -7.78 -22.13
C ASP A 440 7.31 -8.06 -21.82
N GLN A 441 7.04 -9.02 -20.92
CA GLN A 441 5.68 -9.31 -20.45
C GLN A 441 5.08 -8.17 -19.64
N LEU A 442 5.89 -7.43 -18.89
CA LEU A 442 5.41 -6.31 -18.08
C LEU A 442 4.80 -5.23 -18.99
N TYR A 443 5.50 -4.85 -20.07
CA TYR A 443 4.98 -3.90 -21.05
C TYR A 443 3.68 -4.38 -21.68
N ARG A 444 3.62 -5.66 -22.07
CA ARG A 444 2.38 -6.25 -22.61
C ARG A 444 1.22 -6.12 -21.62
N TRP A 445 1.44 -6.38 -20.33
CA TRP A 445 0.40 -6.25 -19.31
C TRP A 445 -0.03 -4.81 -19.03
N PHE A 446 0.77 -3.80 -19.37
CA PHE A 446 0.34 -2.40 -19.31
C PHE A 446 -0.70 -2.09 -20.39
N GLU A 447 -0.50 -2.62 -21.61
CA GLU A 447 -1.32 -2.32 -22.79
C GLU A 447 -2.54 -3.25 -22.97
N ASP A 448 -2.42 -4.50 -22.52
CA ASP A 448 -3.39 -5.57 -22.78
C ASP A 448 -3.93 -6.17 -21.46
N ASP A 449 -5.13 -5.73 -21.06
CA ASP A 449 -5.85 -6.24 -19.88
C ASP A 449 -6.16 -7.74 -19.99
N ASP A 450 -6.37 -8.26 -21.20
CA ASP A 450 -6.65 -9.67 -21.41
C ASP A 450 -5.40 -10.53 -21.19
N ALA A 451 -4.25 -10.08 -21.68
CA ALA A 451 -2.98 -10.74 -21.40
C ALA A 451 -2.67 -10.75 -19.89
N LEU A 452 -3.04 -9.68 -19.17
CA LEU A 452 -2.86 -9.60 -17.72
C LEU A 452 -3.79 -10.57 -16.98
N GLU A 453 -5.07 -10.68 -17.37
CA GLU A 453 -6.02 -11.66 -16.82
C GLU A 453 -5.60 -13.11 -17.11
N GLN A 454 -5.16 -13.39 -18.34
CA GLN A 454 -4.69 -14.73 -18.74
C GLN A 454 -3.43 -15.17 -17.98
N ALA A 455 -2.65 -14.22 -17.47
CA ALA A 455 -1.46 -14.48 -16.67
C ALA A 455 -1.77 -14.84 -15.21
N MET A 456 -3.03 -14.74 -14.76
CA MET A 456 -3.44 -15.13 -13.41
C MET A 456 -3.16 -16.63 -13.15
N GLY A 457 -2.33 -16.89 -12.15
CA GLY A 457 -2.11 -18.21 -11.56
C GLY A 457 -3.22 -18.47 -10.55
N GLY A 458 -4.18 -19.34 -10.88
CA GLY A 458 -5.31 -19.64 -10.01
C GLY A 458 -6.38 -20.47 -10.70
N GLU A 459 -7.17 -21.17 -9.89
CA GLU A 459 -8.25 -22.03 -10.36
C GLU A 459 -9.55 -21.22 -10.49
N TRP A 460 -10.28 -21.46 -11.58
CA TRP A 460 -11.54 -20.77 -11.83
C TRP A 460 -12.70 -21.60 -11.31
N TYR A 461 -13.67 -20.91 -10.72
CA TYR A 461 -14.84 -21.52 -10.11
C TYR A 461 -16.10 -20.74 -10.45
N LEU A 462 -17.21 -21.46 -10.58
CA LEU A 462 -18.56 -20.92 -10.52
C LEU A 462 -19.11 -21.16 -9.12
N PHE A 463 -19.18 -20.10 -8.31
CA PHE A 463 -19.74 -20.16 -6.96
C PHE A 463 -21.24 -19.84 -6.99
N PRO A 464 -22.11 -20.70 -6.46
CA PRO A 464 -23.54 -20.44 -6.45
C PRO A 464 -23.87 -19.20 -5.61
N ILE A 465 -24.73 -18.33 -6.15
CA ILE A 465 -25.29 -17.19 -5.43
C ILE A 465 -26.63 -17.63 -4.85
N SER A 466 -26.78 -17.61 -3.53
CA SER A 466 -28.03 -18.01 -2.88
C SER A 466 -28.89 -16.78 -2.58
N GLU A 467 -30.01 -16.66 -3.29
CA GLU A 467 -31.16 -15.87 -2.83
C GLU A 467 -32.31 -16.85 -2.54
N GLY A 468 -32.48 -17.22 -1.27
CA GLY A 468 -33.51 -18.16 -0.81
C GLY A 468 -33.01 -19.59 -0.53
N ASN A 469 -33.90 -20.43 0.03
CA ASN A 469 -33.67 -21.79 0.57
C ASN A 469 -33.19 -22.85 -0.46
N SER A 470 -32.20 -22.57 -1.29
CA SER A 470 -31.57 -23.55 -2.20
C SER A 470 -30.14 -23.87 -1.74
N ASN A 471 -30.03 -24.57 -0.61
CA ASN A 471 -28.79 -25.11 -0.04
C ASN A 471 -28.16 -26.27 -0.86
N SER A 472 -28.50 -26.45 -2.15
CA SER A 472 -28.17 -27.65 -2.93
C SER A 472 -27.11 -27.47 -4.02
N LEU A 473 -26.76 -26.25 -4.42
CA LEU A 473 -25.74 -26.03 -5.45
C LEU A 473 -24.34 -26.03 -4.83
N GLN A 474 -23.40 -26.72 -5.47
CA GLN A 474 -21.98 -26.75 -5.09
C GLN A 474 -21.15 -25.88 -6.04
N PRO A 475 -20.02 -25.31 -5.57
CA PRO A 475 -19.08 -24.64 -6.46
C PRO A 475 -18.58 -25.57 -7.55
N VAL A 476 -18.57 -25.09 -8.80
CA VAL A 476 -18.09 -25.84 -9.96
C VAL A 476 -16.69 -25.37 -10.29
N ARG A 477 -15.71 -26.28 -10.28
CA ARG A 477 -14.36 -25.97 -10.79
C ARG A 477 -14.35 -26.01 -12.31
N LEU A 478 -13.85 -24.96 -12.93
CA LEU A 478 -13.62 -24.91 -14.38
C LEU A 478 -12.27 -25.54 -14.72
N ILE A 479 -12.21 -26.25 -15.85
CA ILE A 479 -11.02 -26.97 -16.28
C ILE A 479 -10.30 -26.15 -17.37
N ARG A 480 -9.05 -25.75 -17.13
CA ARG A 480 -8.19 -25.11 -18.15
C ARG A 480 -7.61 -26.16 -19.11
N ASP A 481 -8.47 -26.87 -19.83
CA ASP A 481 -8.11 -27.85 -20.87
C ASP A 481 -8.90 -27.51 -22.14
N GLU A 482 -8.20 -27.22 -23.24
CA GLU A 482 -8.82 -26.82 -24.51
C GLU A 482 -9.57 -27.96 -25.21
N GLN A 483 -9.33 -29.21 -24.80
CA GLN A 483 -10.00 -30.38 -25.35
C GLN A 483 -11.25 -30.76 -24.57
N ARG A 484 -11.53 -30.11 -23.43
CA ARG A 484 -12.68 -30.42 -22.57
C ARG A 484 -13.70 -29.30 -22.57
N ALA A 485 -14.97 -29.68 -22.49
CA ALA A 485 -16.08 -28.78 -22.31
C ALA A 485 -16.89 -29.21 -21.10
N ILE A 486 -17.29 -28.25 -20.26
CA ILE A 486 -18.24 -28.50 -19.18
C ILE A 486 -19.64 -28.20 -19.72
N SER A 487 -20.53 -29.18 -19.71
CA SER A 487 -21.91 -29.06 -20.16
C SER A 487 -22.86 -28.88 -18.99
N PHE A 488 -23.84 -27.99 -19.14
CA PHE A 488 -24.89 -27.71 -18.17
C PHE A 488 -26.23 -28.09 -18.77
N GLY A 489 -27.06 -28.78 -17.98
CA GLY A 489 -28.39 -29.22 -18.40
C GLY A 489 -29.28 -29.58 -17.23
N ASN A 490 -30.55 -29.89 -17.48
CA ASN A 490 -31.48 -30.30 -16.43
C ASN A 490 -31.02 -31.60 -15.76
N ARG A 491 -30.41 -32.49 -16.53
CA ARG A 491 -29.89 -33.79 -16.11
C ARG A 491 -28.42 -33.92 -16.50
N SER A 492 -27.67 -34.73 -15.76
CA SER A 492 -26.30 -35.09 -16.11
C SER A 492 -26.30 -36.11 -17.23
N ASP A 493 -25.43 -35.94 -18.22
CA ASP A 493 -25.16 -36.95 -19.23
C ASP A 493 -24.45 -38.16 -18.59
N PRO A 494 -25.04 -39.37 -18.62
CA PRO A 494 -24.42 -40.55 -18.03
C PRO A 494 -23.08 -40.94 -18.69
N SER A 495 -22.85 -40.52 -19.94
CA SER A 495 -21.65 -40.88 -20.71
C SER A 495 -20.43 -40.02 -20.39
N ASP A 496 -20.61 -38.85 -19.77
CA ASP A 496 -19.54 -37.93 -19.34
C ASP A 496 -19.92 -37.20 -18.04
N SER A 497 -20.19 -37.98 -16.99
CA SER A 497 -20.62 -37.46 -15.68
C SER A 497 -19.62 -36.52 -15.01
N ALA A 498 -18.34 -36.56 -15.39
CA ALA A 498 -17.31 -35.68 -14.85
C ALA A 498 -17.35 -34.26 -15.46
N SER A 499 -17.87 -34.13 -16.69
CA SER A 499 -17.94 -32.87 -17.44
C SER A 499 -19.38 -32.43 -17.70
N SER A 500 -20.38 -33.13 -17.17
CA SER A 500 -21.81 -32.82 -17.32
C SER A 500 -22.47 -32.54 -15.97
N LEU A 501 -22.97 -31.32 -15.79
CA LEU A 501 -23.55 -30.83 -14.54
C LEU A 501 -25.06 -30.68 -14.65
N ALA A 502 -25.77 -31.37 -13.75
CA ALA A 502 -27.22 -31.30 -13.63
C ALA A 502 -27.65 -30.10 -12.78
N LEU A 503 -28.50 -29.24 -13.34
CA LEU A 503 -29.20 -28.17 -12.66
C LEU A 503 -30.71 -28.47 -12.77
N PRO A 504 -31.28 -29.31 -11.89
CA PRO A 504 -32.66 -29.79 -12.01
C PRO A 504 -33.67 -28.71 -11.62
N MET A 505 -33.80 -27.70 -12.47
CA MET A 505 -34.66 -26.54 -12.28
C MET A 505 -35.58 -26.34 -13.50
N PRO A 506 -36.78 -25.78 -13.32
CA PRO A 506 -37.79 -25.72 -14.38
C PRO A 506 -37.35 -24.98 -15.65
N GLN A 507 -36.50 -23.95 -15.51
CA GLN A 507 -36.05 -23.13 -16.66
C GLN A 507 -34.77 -23.65 -17.32
N ILE A 508 -34.27 -24.82 -16.92
CA ILE A 508 -33.05 -25.40 -17.48
C ILE A 508 -33.42 -26.48 -18.49
N SER A 509 -33.06 -26.27 -19.76
CA SER A 509 -33.17 -27.27 -20.83
C SER A 509 -32.30 -28.50 -20.57
N GLU A 510 -32.67 -29.66 -21.14
CA GLU A 510 -31.88 -30.91 -21.03
C GLU A 510 -30.42 -30.72 -21.50
N ARG A 511 -30.20 -29.92 -22.55
CA ARG A 511 -28.89 -29.40 -22.96
C ARG A 511 -28.98 -27.88 -22.98
N HIS A 512 -28.46 -27.21 -21.96
CA HIS A 512 -28.66 -25.78 -21.77
C HIS A 512 -27.49 -24.95 -22.31
N ALA A 513 -26.27 -25.23 -21.85
CA ALA A 513 -25.08 -24.45 -22.20
C ALA A 513 -23.80 -25.29 -22.07
N THR A 514 -22.71 -24.81 -22.68
CA THR A 514 -21.35 -25.33 -22.44
C THR A 514 -20.38 -24.23 -22.07
N ILE A 515 -19.36 -24.59 -21.28
CA ILE A 515 -18.19 -23.76 -21.02
C ILE A 515 -16.95 -24.46 -21.58
N THR A 516 -16.17 -23.72 -22.37
CA THR A 516 -14.91 -24.18 -22.96
C THR A 516 -13.76 -23.25 -22.59
N CYS A 517 -12.54 -23.78 -22.64
CA CYS A 517 -11.32 -23.01 -22.44
C CYS A 517 -10.57 -22.85 -23.78
N LYS A 518 -10.09 -21.65 -24.10
CA LYS A 518 -9.21 -21.38 -25.23
C LYS A 518 -8.22 -20.28 -24.88
N ASN A 519 -6.93 -20.49 -25.13
CA ASN A 519 -5.85 -19.55 -24.77
C ASN A 519 -5.91 -19.12 -23.30
N LYS A 520 -6.20 -20.06 -22.38
CA LYS A 520 -6.41 -19.83 -20.93
C LYS A 520 -7.61 -18.94 -20.57
N ALA A 521 -8.43 -18.53 -21.53
CA ALA A 521 -9.68 -17.80 -21.29
C ALA A 521 -10.89 -18.74 -21.40
N PHE A 522 -11.97 -18.43 -20.67
CA PHE A 522 -13.19 -19.24 -20.68
C PHE A 522 -14.30 -18.59 -21.50
N TYR A 523 -15.05 -19.43 -22.19
CA TYR A 523 -16.14 -19.05 -23.08
C TYR A 523 -17.40 -19.84 -22.74
N LEU A 524 -18.52 -19.15 -22.65
CA LEU A 524 -19.85 -19.69 -22.41
C LEU A 524 -20.65 -19.70 -23.71
N THR A 525 -21.24 -20.84 -24.06
CA THR A 525 -22.10 -21.01 -25.24
C THR A 525 -23.47 -21.50 -24.80
N ASP A 526 -24.52 -20.72 -25.08
CA ASP A 526 -25.90 -21.19 -24.93
C ASP A 526 -26.25 -22.15 -26.08
N LEU A 527 -26.82 -23.32 -25.79
CA LEU A 527 -27.11 -24.36 -26.79
C LEU A 527 -28.52 -24.23 -27.42
N GLY A 528 -29.07 -23.01 -27.45
CA GLY A 528 -30.45 -22.78 -27.88
C GLY A 528 -31.46 -23.07 -26.78
N SER A 529 -31.12 -22.74 -25.53
CA SER A 529 -32.01 -22.94 -24.40
C SER A 529 -33.25 -22.05 -24.49
N GLU A 530 -34.39 -22.58 -24.05
CA GLU A 530 -35.69 -21.89 -24.16
C GLU A 530 -35.70 -20.55 -23.40
N HIS A 531 -35.23 -20.57 -22.14
CA HIS A 531 -35.19 -19.40 -21.26
C HIS A 531 -33.89 -18.59 -21.33
N GLY A 532 -32.91 -19.07 -22.09
CA GLY A 532 -31.63 -18.41 -22.34
C GLY A 532 -30.64 -18.50 -21.19
N THR A 533 -29.38 -18.28 -21.52
CA THR A 533 -28.28 -18.03 -20.58
C THR A 533 -27.96 -16.54 -20.57
N TRP A 534 -27.66 -15.98 -19.39
CA TRP A 534 -27.37 -14.56 -19.20
C TRP A 534 -26.06 -14.35 -18.47
N ILE A 535 -25.35 -13.28 -18.83
CA ILE A 535 -24.17 -12.81 -18.12
C ILE A 535 -24.49 -11.42 -17.57
N THR A 536 -24.21 -11.21 -16.29
CA THR A 536 -24.12 -9.88 -15.68
C THR A 536 -22.64 -9.57 -15.46
N ASP A 537 -22.12 -8.59 -16.19
CA ASP A 537 -20.71 -8.23 -16.09
C ASP A 537 -20.37 -7.52 -14.76
N ASN A 538 -19.08 -7.31 -14.50
CA ASN A 538 -18.58 -6.54 -13.35
C ASN A 538 -19.07 -5.07 -13.31
N GLU A 539 -19.61 -4.55 -14.41
CA GLU A 539 -20.29 -3.26 -14.49
C GLU A 539 -21.82 -3.40 -14.37
N GLY A 540 -22.31 -4.54 -13.89
CA GLY A 540 -23.73 -4.81 -13.60
C GLY A 540 -24.63 -4.80 -14.83
N ARG A 541 -24.09 -4.86 -16.05
CA ARG A 541 -24.87 -4.96 -17.28
C ARG A 541 -25.24 -6.42 -17.50
N ARG A 542 -26.52 -6.71 -17.44
CA ARG A 542 -27.09 -8.03 -17.74
C ARG A 542 -27.45 -8.13 -19.21
N TYR A 543 -26.92 -9.12 -19.92
CA TYR A 543 -27.19 -9.38 -21.33
C TYR A 543 -27.34 -10.89 -21.60
N ARG A 544 -28.13 -11.23 -22.63
CA ARG A 544 -28.36 -12.62 -23.04
C ARG A 544 -27.20 -13.10 -23.91
N VAL A 545 -26.70 -14.29 -23.62
CA VAL A 545 -25.72 -14.97 -24.47
C VAL A 545 -26.41 -15.37 -25.79
N PRO A 546 -25.88 -14.98 -26.96
CA PRO A 546 -26.48 -15.40 -28.23
C PRO A 546 -26.42 -16.93 -28.38
N PRO A 547 -27.51 -17.58 -28.82
CA PRO A 547 -27.52 -19.01 -29.03
C PRO A 547 -26.43 -19.47 -30.00
N ASN A 548 -25.74 -20.55 -29.66
CA ASN A 548 -24.68 -21.20 -30.42
C ASN A 548 -23.49 -20.30 -30.76
N TYR A 549 -23.27 -19.22 -30.00
CA TYR A 549 -22.12 -18.34 -30.14
C TYR A 549 -21.31 -18.30 -28.82
N PRO A 550 -20.00 -18.59 -28.85
CA PRO A 550 -19.17 -18.54 -27.66
C PRO A 550 -18.94 -17.09 -27.21
N VAL A 551 -19.32 -16.79 -25.98
CA VAL A 551 -19.13 -15.48 -25.35
C VAL A 551 -18.12 -15.62 -24.21
N ARG A 552 -17.08 -14.78 -24.22
CA ARG A 552 -16.11 -14.74 -23.12
C ARG A 552 -16.76 -14.19 -21.85
N PHE A 553 -16.40 -14.76 -20.71
CA PHE A 553 -16.74 -14.21 -19.39
C PHE A 553 -15.48 -14.01 -18.56
N HIS A 554 -15.58 -13.15 -17.55
CA HIS A 554 -14.46 -12.62 -16.77
C HIS A 554 -14.64 -12.91 -15.26
N PRO A 555 -13.59 -12.74 -14.44
CA PRO A 555 -13.72 -12.81 -13.00
C PRO A 555 -14.74 -11.78 -12.48
N SER A 556 -15.48 -12.14 -11.44
CA SER A 556 -16.60 -11.38 -10.85
C SER A 556 -17.88 -11.29 -11.68
N ASP A 557 -17.90 -11.78 -12.92
CA ASP A 557 -19.15 -11.91 -13.69
C ASP A 557 -20.12 -12.86 -12.98
N VAL A 558 -21.42 -12.64 -13.20
CA VAL A 558 -22.48 -13.55 -12.75
C VAL A 558 -23.12 -14.22 -13.96
N ILE A 559 -23.05 -15.54 -14.01
CA ILE A 559 -23.68 -16.36 -15.03
C ILE A 559 -25.02 -16.88 -14.47
N GLU A 560 -26.09 -16.67 -15.21
CA GLU A 560 -27.43 -17.14 -14.88
C GLU A 560 -27.92 -18.08 -15.99
N PHE A 561 -28.26 -19.30 -15.61
CA PHE A 561 -28.91 -20.27 -16.51
C PHE A 561 -30.43 -20.17 -16.34
N GLY A 562 -31.15 -19.81 -17.39
CA GLY A 562 -32.55 -19.39 -17.28
C GLY A 562 -32.70 -17.90 -16.93
N SER A 563 -33.91 -17.51 -16.53
CA SER A 563 -34.28 -16.10 -16.26
C SER A 563 -35.01 -15.89 -14.93
N ASP A 564 -35.12 -16.94 -14.11
CA ASP A 564 -35.79 -16.91 -12.81
C ASP A 564 -34.84 -16.72 -11.61
N GLN A 565 -33.56 -16.41 -11.87
CA GLN A 565 -32.52 -16.16 -10.85
C GLN A 565 -32.24 -17.34 -9.91
N LYS A 566 -32.68 -18.57 -10.23
CA LYS A 566 -32.44 -19.73 -9.35
C LYS A 566 -31.12 -20.44 -9.60
N ALA A 567 -30.58 -20.35 -10.81
CA ALA A 567 -29.30 -20.94 -11.20
C ALA A 567 -28.26 -19.86 -11.52
N MET A 568 -27.92 -19.07 -10.50
CA MET A 568 -26.91 -18.01 -10.60
C MET A 568 -25.57 -18.45 -10.01
N PHE A 569 -24.50 -18.15 -10.73
CA PHE A 569 -23.13 -18.43 -10.31
C PHE A 569 -22.24 -17.22 -10.50
N ARG A 570 -21.51 -16.84 -9.45
CA ARG A 570 -20.44 -15.86 -9.50
C ARG A 570 -19.13 -16.52 -9.93
N VAL A 571 -18.48 -15.95 -10.94
CA VAL A 571 -17.18 -16.39 -11.42
C VAL A 571 -16.10 -15.91 -10.45
N LYS A 572 -15.39 -16.83 -9.79
CA LYS A 572 -14.25 -16.51 -8.92
C LYS A 572 -12.98 -17.19 -9.40
N VAL A 573 -11.85 -16.56 -9.18
CA VAL A 573 -10.51 -17.14 -9.38
C VAL A 573 -9.81 -17.18 -8.03
N LEU A 574 -9.38 -18.37 -7.60
CA LEU A 574 -8.81 -18.58 -6.28
C LEU A 574 -7.60 -19.53 -6.34
N ASN A 575 -6.59 -19.24 -5.54
CA ASN A 575 -5.44 -20.14 -5.36
C ASN A 575 -5.74 -21.31 -4.41
N THR A 576 -6.59 -21.08 -3.41
CA THR A 576 -7.03 -22.09 -2.45
C THR A 576 -8.51 -21.88 -2.15
N LEU A 577 -9.26 -22.98 -1.95
CA LEU A 577 -10.67 -22.88 -1.60
C LEU A 577 -10.84 -22.37 -0.16
N PRO A 578 -11.83 -21.52 0.14
CA PRO A 578 -12.02 -20.91 1.47
C PRO A 578 -12.18 -21.91 2.62
N TYR A 579 -12.68 -23.13 2.34
CA TYR A 579 -12.84 -24.17 3.37
C TYR A 579 -11.54 -24.91 3.69
N GLU A 580 -10.59 -24.95 2.74
CA GLU A 580 -9.29 -25.59 2.93
C GLU A 580 -8.31 -24.68 3.67
N SER A 581 -8.38 -23.36 3.47
CA SER A 581 -7.59 -22.38 4.22
C SER A 581 -7.98 -22.36 5.71
N ALA A 582 -9.28 -22.38 6.02
CA ALA A 582 -9.78 -22.49 7.39
C ALA A 582 -9.35 -23.79 8.11
N ARG A 583 -9.23 -24.90 7.37
CA ARG A 583 -8.71 -26.18 7.89
C ARG A 583 -7.20 -26.13 8.12
N ARG A 584 -6.41 -25.57 7.19
CA ARG A 584 -4.95 -25.43 7.34
C ARG A 584 -4.58 -24.47 8.48
N GLY A 585 -5.30 -23.36 8.64
CA GLY A 585 -5.12 -22.43 9.74
C GLY A 585 -5.30 -23.11 11.11
N LYS A 586 -6.38 -23.88 11.28
CA LYS A 586 -6.63 -24.66 12.51
C LYS A 586 -5.57 -25.74 12.76
N GLN A 587 -5.09 -26.42 11.71
CA GLN A 587 -4.05 -27.44 11.84
C GLN A 587 -2.68 -26.86 12.20
N GLN A 588 -2.29 -25.72 11.62
CA GLN A 588 -1.04 -25.04 11.96
C GLN A 588 -1.08 -24.46 13.38
N GLN A 589 -2.23 -23.95 13.82
CA GLN A 589 -2.40 -23.47 15.20
C GLN A 589 -2.32 -24.62 16.21
N GLN A 590 -2.90 -25.80 15.90
CA GLN A 590 -2.73 -27.02 16.72
C GLN A 590 -1.27 -27.52 16.74
N GLN A 591 -0.56 -27.47 15.61
CA GLN A 591 0.85 -27.89 15.55
C GLN A 591 1.78 -26.94 16.32
N GLN A 592 1.51 -25.63 16.31
CA GLN A 592 2.27 -24.66 17.09
C GLN A 592 2.03 -24.80 18.60
N VAL A 593 0.80 -25.14 19.01
CA VAL A 593 0.48 -25.43 20.42
C VAL A 593 1.12 -26.74 20.89
N LEU A 594 1.20 -27.76 20.02
CA LEU A 594 1.86 -29.04 20.30
C LEU A 594 3.39 -28.98 20.26
N GLN A 595 3.98 -27.96 19.63
CA GLN A 595 5.43 -27.73 19.64
C GLN A 595 5.88 -26.77 20.76
N ALA A 596 4.93 -26.09 21.41
CA ALA A 596 5.18 -25.18 22.54
C ALA A 596 4.82 -25.81 23.92
N ALA A 597 4.33 -27.04 23.93
CA ALA A 597 4.15 -27.91 25.10
C ALA A 597 5.20 -29.03 25.06
#